data_AF-A0A2D4IFL7-F1
#
_entry.id   AF-A0A2D4IFL7-F1
#
_cell.length_a   1.000
_cell.length_b   1.000
_cell.length_c   1.000
_cell.angle_alpha   90.00
_cell.angle_beta   90.00
_cell.angle_gamma   90.00
#
_symmetry.space_group_name_H-M   'P 1'
#
loop_
_entity.id
_entity.type
_entity.pdbx_description
1 polymer ?
#
loop_
_entity_poly.entity_id
_entity_poly.type
_entity_poly.pdbx_seq_one_letter_code
_entity_poly.pdbx_strand_id
1 'polypeptide(L)'
;MRAIQSSILDILNACLKELKQCNPALEVEDLSLENAIGTAFEKTIRHYLDPLWHQLGSKTKSLVQDLKILRTLLQYLTQYDCVTFLHLLESLKVSEKAFGQNSGWLFLDSSTSMFLNARSRVYRLSEDNASKKKKGSEKTEVKEAREQKRELVLESSPKWEALGEVLKEIEKENANSEALGGPGRVLVCASDDRTCAQLKEYITLGAEAYLTRLYNRTFGSDKDASAPGPKNQREAKAHDKNGREPPAKRAKPEPSKPKSRKKKAELTLTQMLNRKEQENIKVEEEEEEKEEEEDSEGLHSSQESNGER
;
A
#
# COMPACT_ATOMS: atom_id res chain seq x y z
N MET A 1 6.67 13.70 14.46
CA MET A 1 5.53 13.91 13.54
C MET A 1 5.61 15.19 12.70
N ARG A 2 5.82 16.39 13.28
CA ARG A 2 5.86 17.67 12.52
C ARG A 2 6.88 17.73 11.38
N ALA A 3 8.09 17.21 11.57
CA ALA A 3 9.12 17.18 10.54
C ALA A 3 8.64 16.41 9.28
N ILE A 4 8.01 15.25 9.47
CA ILE A 4 7.44 14.43 8.39
C ILE A 4 6.33 15.21 7.67
N GLN A 5 5.43 15.86 8.44
CA GLN A 5 4.36 16.67 7.87
C GLN A 5 4.90 17.82 7.01
N SER A 6 5.88 18.57 7.52
CA SER A 6 6.53 19.66 6.77
C SER A 6 7.14 19.13 5.48
N SER A 7 7.89 18.02 5.56
CA SER A 7 8.46 17.39 4.37
C SER A 7 7.42 16.99 3.34
N ILE A 8 6.28 16.40 3.75
CA ILE A 8 5.19 16.07 2.83
C ILE A 8 4.60 17.33 2.20
N LEU A 9 4.38 18.39 2.96
CA LEU A 9 3.84 19.65 2.46
C LEU A 9 4.79 20.35 1.49
N ASP A 10 6.10 20.30 1.76
CA ASP A 10 7.13 20.86 0.87
C ASP A 10 7.15 20.11 -0.47
N ILE A 11 7.06 18.78 -0.43
CA ILE A 11 6.97 17.93 -1.63
C ILE A 11 5.67 18.22 -2.39
N LEU A 12 4.54 18.31 -1.68
CA LEU A 12 3.23 18.62 -2.26
C LEU A 12 3.26 19.99 -2.97
N ASN A 13 3.85 21.01 -2.33
CA ASN A 13 4.01 22.34 -2.91
C ASN A 13 4.94 22.33 -4.14
N ALA A 14 6.01 21.53 -4.12
CA ALA A 14 6.89 21.37 -5.28
C ALA A 14 6.13 20.75 -6.47
N CYS A 15 5.37 19.66 -6.24
CA CYS A 15 4.55 19.03 -7.27
C CYS A 15 3.46 19.97 -7.81
N LEU A 16 2.85 20.77 -6.93
CA LEU A 16 1.84 21.76 -7.30
C LEU A 16 2.41 22.88 -8.18
N LYS A 17 3.63 23.36 -7.87
CA LYS A 17 4.33 24.36 -8.69
C LYS A 17 4.69 23.80 -10.07
N GLU A 18 5.16 22.56 -10.13
CA GLU A 18 5.45 21.88 -11.39
C GLU A 18 4.18 21.68 -12.23
N LEU A 19 3.06 21.29 -11.58
CA LEU A 19 1.77 21.15 -12.24
C LEU A 19 1.29 22.47 -12.86
N LYS A 20 1.45 23.59 -12.13
CA LYS A 20 1.14 24.94 -12.64
C LYS A 20 2.01 25.33 -13.83
N GLN A 21 3.30 25.01 -13.78
CA GLN A 21 4.24 25.32 -14.85
C GLN A 21 3.91 24.57 -16.14
N CYS A 22 3.47 23.31 -16.05
CA CYS A 22 3.08 22.53 -17.22
C CYS A 22 1.73 22.96 -17.81
N ASN A 23 0.88 23.64 -17.05
CA ASN A 23 -0.51 23.94 -17.44
C ASN A 23 -0.87 25.41 -17.11
N PRO A 24 -0.33 26.38 -17.85
CA PRO A 24 -0.54 27.80 -17.59
C PRO A 24 -1.99 28.26 -17.81
N ALA A 25 -2.82 27.45 -18.49
CA ALA A 25 -4.24 27.73 -18.73
C ALA A 25 -5.15 27.38 -17.55
N LEU A 26 -4.65 26.66 -16.53
CA LEU A 26 -5.42 26.36 -15.32
C LEU A 26 -5.46 27.58 -14.41
N GLU A 27 -6.64 27.92 -13.90
CA GLU A 27 -6.82 29.01 -12.94
C GLU A 27 -5.93 28.78 -11.70
N VAL A 28 -4.97 29.68 -11.51
CA VAL A 28 -3.84 29.52 -10.59
C VAL A 28 -4.27 29.66 -9.12
N GLU A 29 -5.43 30.27 -8.87
CA GLU A 29 -5.94 30.62 -7.54
C GLU A 29 -6.45 29.39 -6.77
N ASP A 30 -7.17 28.50 -7.46
CA ASP A 30 -7.74 27.29 -6.83
C ASP A 30 -6.70 26.20 -6.57
N LEU A 31 -5.59 26.22 -7.32
CA LEU A 31 -4.45 25.33 -7.13
C LEU A 31 -3.51 25.89 -6.04
N SER A 32 -4.01 26.16 -4.84
CA SER A 32 -3.18 26.60 -3.70
C SER A 32 -2.79 25.43 -2.79
N LEU A 33 -1.73 25.60 -1.99
CA LEU A 33 -1.33 24.60 -1.00
C LEU A 33 -2.43 24.37 0.05
N GLU A 34 -3.13 25.44 0.44
CA GLU A 34 -4.22 25.40 1.43
C GLU A 34 -5.39 24.59 0.90
N ASN A 35 -5.78 24.82 -0.35
CA ASN A 35 -6.83 24.05 -1.02
C ASN A 35 -6.41 22.59 -1.18
N ALA A 36 -5.14 22.33 -1.51
CA ALA A 36 -4.62 20.98 -1.70
C ALA A 36 -4.73 20.08 -0.45
N ILE A 37 -4.74 20.66 0.75
CA ILE A 37 -4.93 19.90 1.99
C ILE A 37 -6.41 19.50 2.17
N GLY A 38 -7.34 20.33 1.68
CA GLY A 38 -8.78 20.11 1.79
C GLY A 38 -9.27 18.89 1.01
N THR A 39 -10.36 18.27 1.45
CA THR A 39 -10.96 17.08 0.80
C THR A 39 -11.56 17.40 -0.58
N ALA A 40 -11.98 18.66 -0.80
CA ALA A 40 -12.57 19.13 -2.05
C ALA A 40 -11.58 19.15 -3.23
N PHE A 41 -10.27 19.21 -2.97
CA PHE A 41 -9.26 19.39 -4.01
C PHE A 41 -9.25 18.31 -5.09
N GLU A 42 -9.58 17.04 -4.76
CA GLU A 42 -9.69 16.01 -5.81
C GLU A 42 -10.80 16.30 -6.80
N LYS A 43 -11.93 16.85 -6.31
CA LYS A 43 -13.08 17.18 -7.15
C LYS A 43 -12.74 18.38 -8.02
N THR A 44 -12.07 19.37 -7.45
CA THR A 44 -11.57 20.55 -8.18
C THR A 44 -10.60 20.15 -9.29
N ILE A 45 -9.57 19.34 -8.99
CA ILE A 45 -8.63 18.84 -10.00
C ILE A 45 -9.36 18.10 -11.14
N ARG A 46 -10.29 17.19 -10.81
CA ARG A 46 -11.06 16.46 -11.82
C ARG A 46 -11.91 17.39 -12.67
N HIS A 47 -12.61 18.33 -12.05
CA HIS A 47 -13.43 19.30 -12.77
C HIS A 47 -12.64 20.08 -13.83
N TYR A 48 -11.42 20.49 -13.51
CA TYR A 48 -10.55 21.22 -14.44
C TYR A 48 -9.83 20.33 -15.46
N LEU A 49 -9.35 19.16 -15.05
CA LEU A 49 -8.49 18.32 -15.89
C LEU A 49 -9.25 17.28 -16.72
N ASP A 50 -10.44 16.82 -16.30
CA ASP A 50 -11.21 15.80 -17.02
C ASP A 50 -11.55 16.25 -18.46
N PRO A 51 -11.97 17.51 -18.73
CA PRO A 51 -12.28 17.96 -20.10
C PRO A 51 -11.07 17.97 -21.04
N LEU A 52 -9.86 18.13 -20.51
CA LEU A 52 -8.62 18.20 -21.28
C LEU A 52 -7.76 16.94 -21.13
N TRP A 53 -8.26 15.90 -20.46
CA TRP A 53 -7.47 14.76 -20.00
C TRP A 53 -6.69 14.05 -21.11
N HIS A 54 -7.30 13.92 -22.29
CA HIS A 54 -6.67 13.31 -23.45
C HIS A 54 -5.51 14.14 -24.02
N GLN A 55 -5.57 15.46 -23.89
CA GLN A 55 -4.54 16.39 -24.37
C GLN A 55 -3.39 16.59 -23.37
N LEU A 56 -3.57 16.18 -22.12
CA LEU A 56 -2.53 16.29 -21.09
C LEU A 56 -1.40 15.26 -21.34
N GLY A 57 -0.17 15.76 -21.29
CA GLY A 57 1.03 14.91 -21.34
C GLY A 57 1.15 13.96 -20.14
N SER A 58 1.97 12.92 -20.30
CA SER A 58 2.22 11.90 -19.26
C SER A 58 2.70 12.51 -17.94
N LYS A 59 3.60 13.51 -18.01
CA LYS A 59 4.13 14.21 -16.84
C LYS A 59 3.04 14.85 -15.97
N THR A 60 2.05 15.51 -16.58
CA THR A 60 0.91 16.11 -15.85
C THR A 60 0.07 15.04 -15.18
N LYS A 61 -0.22 13.94 -15.88
CA LYS A 61 -0.99 12.81 -15.34
C LYS A 61 -0.29 12.17 -14.13
N SER A 62 1.02 11.98 -14.23
CA SER A 62 1.85 11.48 -13.12
C SER A 62 1.85 12.43 -11.93
N LEU A 63 1.96 13.74 -12.15
CA LEU A 63 1.89 14.74 -11.07
C LEU A 63 0.56 14.69 -10.32
N VAL A 64 -0.56 14.53 -11.02
CA VAL A 64 -1.89 14.39 -10.39
C VAL A 64 -1.97 13.13 -9.52
N GLN A 65 -1.42 12.01 -9.99
CA GLN A 65 -1.33 10.79 -9.21
C GLN A 65 -0.44 10.97 -7.96
N ASP A 66 0.72 11.62 -8.10
CA ASP A 66 1.62 11.90 -7.00
C ASP A 66 1.00 12.83 -5.94
N LEU A 67 0.28 13.88 -6.36
CA LEU A 67 -0.50 14.74 -5.45
C LEU A 67 -1.53 13.92 -4.64
N LYS A 68 -2.18 12.94 -5.28
CA LYS A 68 -3.13 12.04 -4.60
C LYS A 68 -2.42 11.15 -3.57
N ILE A 69 -1.27 10.58 -3.92
CA ILE A 69 -0.46 9.74 -3.02
C ILE A 69 0.01 10.57 -1.82
N LEU A 70 0.56 11.77 -2.04
CA LEU A 70 1.07 12.65 -1.00
C LEU A 70 -0.03 13.10 -0.03
N ARG A 71 -1.23 13.42 -0.52
CA ARG A 71 -2.39 13.75 0.32
C ARG A 71 -2.86 12.57 1.15
N THR A 72 -2.89 11.37 0.55
CA THR A 72 -3.20 10.14 1.26
C THR A 72 -2.16 9.85 2.35
N LEU A 73 -0.88 10.07 2.06
CA LEU A 73 0.21 9.90 3.02
C LEU A 73 0.09 10.89 4.20
N LEU A 74 -0.29 12.14 3.93
CA LEU A 74 -0.55 13.14 4.96
C LEU A 74 -1.68 12.71 5.91
N GLN A 75 -2.75 12.13 5.37
CA GLN A 75 -3.84 11.59 6.19
C GLN A 75 -3.40 10.38 7.01
N TYR A 76 -2.70 9.43 6.40
CA TYR A 76 -2.21 8.23 7.08
C TYR A 76 -1.17 8.51 8.15
N LEU A 77 -0.39 9.58 8.06
CA LEU A 77 0.53 10.01 9.11
C LEU A 77 -0.20 10.24 10.45
N THR A 78 -1.46 10.68 10.41
CA THR A 78 -2.26 10.98 11.60
C THR A 78 -3.11 9.80 12.07
N GLN A 79 -3.50 8.91 11.16
CA GLN A 79 -4.41 7.80 11.46
C GLN A 79 -3.66 6.53 11.86
N TYR A 80 -2.55 6.21 11.18
CA TYR A 80 -1.82 4.97 11.39
C TYR A 80 -0.71 5.08 12.44
N ASP A 81 -0.32 3.92 12.97
CA ASP A 81 0.84 3.78 13.85
C ASP A 81 2.17 3.93 13.10
N CYS A 82 3.26 4.11 13.85
CA CYS A 82 4.60 4.33 13.33
C CYS A 82 5.10 3.18 12.45
N VAL A 83 4.80 1.92 12.81
CA VAL A 83 5.26 0.71 12.10
C VAL A 83 4.56 0.59 10.75
N THR A 84 3.22 0.67 10.76
CA THR A 84 2.39 0.64 9.55
C THR A 84 2.77 1.77 8.59
N PHE A 85 2.92 2.99 9.10
CA PHE A 85 3.29 4.15 8.29
C PHE A 85 4.66 3.97 7.63
N LEU A 86 5.66 3.49 8.39
CA LEU A 86 6.98 3.21 7.86
C LEU A 86 6.93 2.13 6.78
N HIS A 87 6.21 1.04 7.03
CA HIS A 87 6.08 -0.05 6.06
C HIS A 87 5.45 0.41 4.74
N LEU A 88 4.38 1.22 4.81
CA LEU A 88 3.77 1.84 3.64
C LEU A 88 4.80 2.70 2.87
N LEU A 89 5.52 3.54 3.58
CA LEU A 89 6.48 4.48 3.00
C LEU A 89 7.68 3.77 2.36
N GLU A 90 8.16 2.67 2.96
CA GLU A 90 9.18 1.80 2.37
C GLU A 90 8.65 1.02 1.16
N SER A 91 7.38 0.56 1.20
CA SER A 91 6.73 -0.07 0.05
C SER A 91 6.63 0.89 -1.14
N LEU A 92 6.28 2.16 -0.91
CA LEU A 92 6.24 3.19 -1.97
C LEU A 92 7.61 3.35 -2.64
N LYS A 93 8.69 3.37 -1.85
CA LYS A 93 10.06 3.45 -2.36
C LYS A 93 10.47 2.23 -3.20
N VAL A 94 9.98 1.04 -2.84
CA VAL A 94 10.25 -0.18 -3.63
C VAL A 94 9.49 -0.14 -4.96
N SER A 95 8.22 0.28 -4.94
CA SER A 95 7.41 0.39 -6.16
C SER A 95 7.94 1.43 -7.16
N GLU A 96 8.62 2.48 -6.69
CA GLU A 96 9.15 3.54 -7.54
C GLU A 96 10.24 3.04 -8.49
N LYS A 97 11.11 2.12 -8.04
CA LYS A 97 12.20 1.58 -8.87
C LYS A 97 11.72 0.82 -10.10
N ALA A 98 10.43 0.48 -10.17
CA ALA A 98 9.83 -0.24 -11.28
C ALA A 98 9.16 0.67 -12.32
N PHE A 99 9.00 1.98 -12.07
CA PHE A 99 8.23 2.86 -12.95
C PHE A 99 8.98 4.17 -13.25
N GLY A 100 9.52 4.28 -14.46
CA GLY A 100 10.10 5.50 -15.03
C GLY A 100 9.06 6.60 -15.35
N GLN A 101 7.89 6.59 -14.71
CA GLN A 101 6.77 7.50 -14.98
C GLN A 101 6.47 8.44 -13.80
N ASN A 102 7.28 8.44 -12.75
CA ASN A 102 6.97 9.20 -11.54
C ASN A 102 7.50 10.63 -11.67
N SER A 103 6.87 11.59 -11.00
CA SER A 103 7.29 13.00 -11.09
C SER A 103 8.66 13.29 -10.44
N GLY A 104 9.28 12.28 -9.82
CA GLY A 104 10.63 12.35 -9.23
C GLY A 104 10.66 12.95 -7.83
N TRP A 105 9.50 13.16 -7.22
CA TRP A 105 9.37 13.78 -5.91
C TRP A 105 10.09 13.02 -4.78
N LEU A 106 10.30 11.71 -4.94
CA LEU A 106 11.03 10.87 -3.99
C LEU A 106 12.53 11.19 -3.95
N PHE A 107 13.08 11.86 -4.97
CA PHE A 107 14.48 12.31 -5.02
C PHE A 107 14.72 13.67 -4.38
N LEU A 108 13.66 14.37 -3.94
CA LEU A 108 13.80 15.64 -3.23
C LEU A 108 14.47 15.44 -1.86
N ASP A 109 15.21 16.45 -1.39
CA ASP A 109 15.81 16.44 -0.05
C ASP A 109 14.74 16.32 1.04
N SER A 110 13.58 16.95 0.83
CA SER A 110 12.41 16.81 1.69
C SER A 110 11.94 15.35 1.79
N SER A 111 11.99 14.59 0.69
CA SER A 111 11.69 13.15 0.72
C SER A 111 12.73 12.42 1.58
N THR A 112 14.02 12.66 1.37
CA THR A 112 15.07 12.04 2.21
C THR A 112 14.85 12.32 3.70
N SER A 113 14.54 13.57 4.06
CA SER A 113 14.18 13.96 5.43
C SER A 113 12.94 13.22 5.93
N MET A 114 11.90 13.07 5.11
CA MET A 114 10.70 12.31 5.42
C MET A 114 11.02 10.85 5.77
N PHE A 115 11.82 10.15 4.96
CA PHE A 115 12.24 8.76 5.21
C PHE A 115 13.06 8.63 6.49
N LEU A 116 14.01 9.53 6.72
CA LEU A 116 14.86 9.51 7.93
C LEU A 116 14.01 9.70 9.20
N ASN A 117 13.12 10.69 9.20
CA ASN A 117 12.22 10.96 10.31
C ASN A 117 11.17 9.86 10.50
N ALA A 118 10.73 9.17 9.43
CA ALA A 118 9.83 8.02 9.57
C ALA A 118 10.54 6.83 10.24
N ARG A 119 11.80 6.59 9.88
CA ARG A 119 12.62 5.50 10.45
C ARG A 119 12.94 5.73 11.92
N SER A 120 13.28 6.96 12.30
CA SER A 120 13.59 7.29 13.70
C SER A 120 12.44 7.06 14.68
N ARG A 121 11.19 6.93 14.18
CA ARG A 121 9.99 6.58 14.97
C ARG A 121 9.83 5.09 15.27
N VAL A 122 10.65 4.24 14.64
CA VAL A 122 10.59 2.78 14.76
C VAL A 122 11.93 2.22 15.23
N TYR A 123 13.05 2.77 14.76
CA TYR A 123 14.36 2.37 15.20
C TYR A 123 15.36 3.54 15.22
N ARG A 124 16.24 3.54 16.21
CA ARG A 124 17.40 4.43 16.30
C ARG A 124 18.63 3.71 15.77
N LEU A 125 19.40 4.40 14.94
CA LEU A 125 20.74 3.94 14.56
C LEU A 125 21.67 4.28 15.72
N SER A 126 22.27 3.27 16.37
CA SER A 126 23.31 3.50 17.38
C SER A 126 24.55 4.09 16.69
N GLU A 127 24.89 5.34 17.01
CA GLU A 127 26.08 6.05 16.49
C GLU A 127 27.35 5.77 17.31
N ASP A 128 27.36 4.74 18.16
CA ASP A 128 28.39 4.61 19.22
C ASP A 128 29.79 4.19 18.75
N ASN A 129 30.10 4.20 17.44
CA ASN A 129 31.45 3.85 16.95
C ASN A 129 32.06 4.80 15.90
N ALA A 130 31.41 5.90 15.52
CA ALA A 130 31.96 6.80 14.49
C ALA A 130 32.99 7.81 15.02
N SER A 131 32.96 8.15 16.32
CA SER A 131 33.78 9.25 16.88
C SER A 131 35.09 8.82 17.56
N LYS A 132 35.41 7.51 17.67
CA LYS A 132 36.64 7.02 18.34
C LYS A 132 37.68 6.31 17.46
N LYS A 133 37.45 6.12 16.16
CA LYS A 133 38.46 5.54 15.24
C LYS A 133 38.73 6.44 14.03
N LYS A 134 39.45 7.54 14.25
CA LYS A 134 40.19 8.22 13.17
C LYS A 134 41.69 8.05 13.39
N LYS A 135 42.16 6.82 13.18
CA LYS A 135 43.55 6.50 12.79
C LYS A 135 43.60 5.09 12.21
N GLY A 136 43.86 5.00 10.90
CA GLY A 136 44.59 3.87 10.31
C GLY A 136 43.79 2.82 9.50
N SER A 137 44.03 2.86 8.19
CA SER A 137 44.05 1.76 7.21
C SER A 137 42.76 1.36 6.48
N GLU A 138 42.96 1.24 5.16
CA GLU A 138 42.02 0.93 4.09
C GLU A 138 41.65 -0.56 4.00
N LYS A 139 40.44 -0.77 3.43
CA LYS A 139 40.02 -1.88 2.55
C LYS A 139 40.17 -3.30 3.11
N THR A 140 39.05 -3.88 3.53
CA THR A 140 38.35 -5.05 2.93
C THR A 140 37.10 -5.30 3.81
N GLU A 141 36.03 -5.88 3.25
CA GLU A 141 34.74 -6.25 3.92
C GLU A 141 33.61 -5.19 3.89
N VAL A 142 33.04 -4.96 2.70
CA VAL A 142 31.89 -4.04 2.49
C VAL A 142 30.54 -4.78 2.43
N LYS A 143 30.41 -6.02 2.95
CA LYS A 143 29.12 -6.76 2.85
C LYS A 143 28.47 -7.25 4.15
N GLU A 144 29.14 -7.22 5.29
CA GLU A 144 28.55 -7.73 6.55
C GLU A 144 28.32 -6.67 7.64
N ALA A 145 28.63 -5.39 7.38
CA ALA A 145 28.49 -4.29 8.35
C ALA A 145 27.12 -3.59 8.34
N ARG A 146 26.04 -4.24 7.85
CA ARG A 146 24.70 -3.61 7.77
C ARG A 146 23.73 -4.00 8.88
N GLU A 147 24.15 -4.84 9.82
CA GLU A 147 23.54 -4.92 11.15
C GLU A 147 24.22 -3.90 12.07
N GLN A 148 24.16 -2.62 11.68
CA GLN A 148 24.26 -1.55 12.68
C GLN A 148 23.21 -1.88 13.74
N LYS A 149 23.60 -2.03 15.00
CA LYS A 149 22.72 -2.40 16.11
C LYS A 149 21.57 -1.37 16.18
N ARG A 150 20.45 -1.69 15.54
CA ARG A 150 19.25 -0.84 15.48
C ARG A 150 18.53 -1.03 16.80
N GLU A 151 18.52 0.00 17.62
CA GLU A 151 17.71 0.01 18.82
C GLU A 151 16.26 0.23 18.40
N LEU A 152 15.37 -0.69 18.78
CA LEU A 152 13.95 -0.58 18.47
C LEU A 152 13.34 0.51 19.35
N VAL A 153 12.87 1.59 18.73
CA VAL A 153 12.23 2.72 19.41
C VAL A 153 10.84 2.85 18.79
N LEU A 154 9.85 2.23 19.42
CA LEU A 154 8.47 2.23 18.94
C LEU A 154 7.73 3.42 19.57
N GLU A 155 7.61 4.52 18.82
CA GLU A 155 6.86 5.69 19.28
C GLU A 155 5.36 5.37 19.40
N SER A 156 4.77 5.58 20.58
CA SER A 156 3.33 5.49 20.80
C SER A 156 2.59 6.72 20.30
N SER A 157 1.39 6.54 19.76
CA SER A 157 0.55 7.66 19.33
C SER A 157 0.02 8.45 20.54
N PRO A 158 0.11 9.79 20.57
CA PRO A 158 -0.39 10.60 21.69
C PRO A 158 -1.90 10.45 21.88
N LYS A 159 -2.64 10.08 20.83
CA LYS A 159 -4.08 9.78 20.93
C LYS A 159 -4.37 8.58 21.82
N TRP A 160 -3.48 7.60 21.85
CA TRP A 160 -3.64 6.41 22.66
C TRP A 160 -3.41 6.69 24.14
N GLU A 161 -2.41 7.53 24.43
CA GLU A 161 -2.14 8.00 25.79
C GLU A 161 -3.34 8.77 26.35
N ALA A 162 -3.83 9.77 25.60
CA ALA A 162 -5.01 10.54 25.98
C ALA A 162 -6.26 9.66 26.17
N LEU A 163 -6.49 8.69 25.27
CA LEU A 163 -7.59 7.72 25.42
C LEU A 163 -7.44 6.90 26.72
N GLY A 164 -6.22 6.46 27.03
CA GLY A 164 -5.94 5.71 28.25
C GLY A 164 -6.18 6.53 29.53
N GLU A 165 -5.85 7.82 29.51
CA GLU A 165 -6.13 8.74 30.63
C GLU A 165 -7.63 8.92 30.85
N VAL A 166 -8.39 9.21 29.79
CA VAL A 166 -9.85 9.39 29.86
C VAL A 166 -10.54 8.11 30.34
N LEU A 167 -10.12 6.93 29.87
CA LEU A 167 -10.70 5.66 30.33
C LEU A 167 -10.44 5.39 31.82
N LYS A 168 -9.26 5.75 32.33
CA LYS A 168 -8.93 5.65 33.77
C LYS A 168 -9.70 6.66 34.60
N GLU A 169 -9.97 7.84 34.07
CA GLU A 169 -10.81 8.85 34.71
C GLU A 169 -12.26 8.34 34.85
N ILE A 170 -12.83 7.84 33.76
CA ILE A 170 -14.18 7.26 33.74
C ILE A 170 -14.28 6.07 34.72
N GLU A 171 -13.25 5.22 34.78
CA GLU A 171 -13.20 4.12 35.74
C GLU A 171 -13.28 4.61 37.20
N LYS A 172 -12.52 5.66 37.54
CA LYS A 172 -12.55 6.27 38.88
C LYS A 172 -13.89 6.93 39.20
N GLU A 173 -14.48 7.64 38.24
CA GLU A 173 -15.79 8.28 38.41
C GLU A 173 -16.89 7.23 38.62
N ASN A 174 -16.84 6.12 37.89
CA ASN A 174 -17.75 4.99 38.08
C ASN A 174 -17.54 4.30 39.43
N ALA A 175 -16.29 4.14 39.89
CA ALA A 175 -15.99 3.55 41.20
C ALA A 175 -16.51 4.40 42.37
N ASN A 176 -16.49 5.73 42.22
CA ASN A 176 -17.00 6.66 43.23
C ASN A 176 -18.53 6.83 43.16
N SER A 177 -19.17 6.36 42.09
CA SER A 177 -20.60 6.52 41.81
C SER A 177 -21.39 5.24 42.12
N GLU A 178 -21.29 4.70 43.34
CA GLU A 178 -22.20 3.63 43.79
C GLU A 178 -23.69 4.07 43.81
N ALA A 179 -23.94 5.38 43.80
CA ALA A 179 -25.26 5.99 43.99
C ALA A 179 -26.17 6.03 42.75
N LEU A 180 -25.68 5.77 41.52
CA LEU A 180 -26.42 6.05 40.27
C LEU A 180 -26.81 4.82 39.43
N GLY A 181 -26.72 3.60 39.96
CA GLY A 181 -27.42 2.44 39.37
C GLY A 181 -26.58 1.42 38.60
N GLY A 182 -25.32 1.20 39.00
CA GLY A 182 -24.51 0.05 38.59
C GLY A 182 -23.26 0.40 37.78
N PRO A 183 -22.50 -0.62 37.30
CA PRO A 183 -21.27 -0.39 36.55
C PRO A 183 -21.61 0.31 35.22
N GLY A 184 -21.17 1.56 35.08
CA GLY A 184 -21.29 2.33 33.83
C GLY A 184 -20.68 1.57 32.64
N ARG A 185 -21.28 1.71 31.46
CA ARG A 185 -20.77 1.11 30.22
C ARG A 185 -20.22 2.20 29.30
N VAL A 186 -19.05 1.94 28.71
CA VAL A 186 -18.39 2.84 27.76
C VAL A 186 -18.41 2.20 26.36
N LEU A 187 -18.83 2.97 25.36
CA LEU A 187 -18.75 2.59 23.95
C LEU A 187 -17.76 3.51 23.23
N VAL A 188 -16.65 2.95 22.75
CA VAL A 188 -15.64 3.67 21.97
C VAL A 188 -15.89 3.45 20.48
N CYS A 189 -16.07 4.54 19.72
CA CYS A 189 -16.29 4.50 18.28
C CYS A 189 -15.05 5.00 17.51
N ALA A 190 -14.76 4.40 16.36
CA ALA A 190 -13.72 4.85 15.44
C ALA A 190 -14.23 4.89 13.99
N SER A 191 -13.44 5.48 13.09
CA SER A 191 -13.81 5.72 11.69
C SER A 191 -13.97 4.46 10.84
N ASP A 192 -13.22 3.41 11.15
CA ASP A 192 -13.05 2.23 10.32
C ASP A 192 -12.70 0.99 11.17
N ASP A 193 -13.10 -0.18 10.67
CA ASP A 193 -12.95 -1.47 11.38
C ASP A 193 -11.50 -1.79 11.72
N ARG A 194 -10.56 -1.35 10.88
CA ARG A 194 -9.12 -1.52 11.13
C ARG A 194 -8.70 -0.73 12.37
N THR A 195 -9.10 0.54 12.48
CA THR A 195 -8.84 1.35 13.67
C THR A 195 -9.54 0.76 14.90
N CYS A 196 -10.76 0.24 14.77
CA CYS A 196 -11.45 -0.48 15.87
C CYS A 196 -10.64 -1.69 16.36
N ALA A 197 -10.13 -2.52 15.45
CA ALA A 197 -9.31 -3.68 15.80
C ALA A 197 -8.00 -3.26 16.48
N GLN A 198 -7.35 -2.22 15.97
CA GLN A 198 -6.14 -1.65 16.56
C GLN A 198 -6.38 -1.13 17.98
N LEU A 199 -7.45 -0.35 18.19
CA LEU A 199 -7.80 0.17 19.51
C LEU A 199 -8.12 -0.96 20.49
N LYS A 200 -8.82 -2.00 20.04
CA LYS A 200 -9.10 -3.19 20.86
C LYS A 200 -7.81 -3.88 21.33
N GLU A 201 -6.84 -4.08 20.43
CA GLU A 201 -5.56 -4.69 20.79
C GLU A 201 -4.73 -3.79 21.69
N TYR A 202 -4.72 -2.48 21.42
CA TYR A 202 -4.07 -1.50 22.28
C TYR A 202 -4.63 -1.53 23.71
N ILE A 203 -5.95 -1.51 23.87
CA ILE A 203 -6.59 -1.50 25.20
C ILE A 203 -6.37 -2.82 25.95
N THR A 204 -6.27 -3.95 25.24
CA THR A 204 -6.13 -5.28 25.87
C THR A 204 -4.69 -5.66 26.19
N LEU A 205 -3.71 -5.27 25.35
CA LEU A 205 -2.30 -5.68 25.49
C LEU A 205 -1.36 -4.54 25.89
N GLY A 206 -1.77 -3.29 25.68
CA GLY A 206 -0.93 -2.11 25.84
C GLY A 206 -0.16 -1.71 24.57
N ALA A 207 0.33 -0.47 24.53
CA ALA A 207 1.01 0.10 23.36
C ALA A 207 2.28 -0.66 22.96
N GLU A 208 3.14 -0.97 23.93
CA GLU A 208 4.46 -1.57 23.67
C GLU A 208 4.32 -2.99 23.09
N ALA A 209 3.46 -3.82 23.69
CA ALA A 209 3.21 -5.18 23.22
C ALA A 209 2.56 -5.20 21.83
N TYR A 210 1.58 -4.31 21.60
CA TYR A 210 0.94 -4.15 20.28
C TYR A 210 1.97 -3.78 19.20
N LEU A 211 2.75 -2.72 19.42
CA LEU A 211 3.71 -2.22 18.45
C LEU A 211 4.84 -3.23 18.19
N THR A 212 5.33 -3.92 19.22
CA THR A 212 6.38 -4.94 19.08
C THR A 212 5.90 -6.11 18.24
N ARG A 213 4.69 -6.60 18.52
CA ARG A 213 4.08 -7.68 17.73
C ARG A 213 3.84 -7.25 16.29
N LEU A 214 3.39 -6.02 16.08
CA LEU A 214 3.18 -5.48 14.74
C LEU A 214 4.49 -5.38 13.97
N TYR A 215 5.55 -4.85 14.60
CA TYR A 215 6.89 -4.77 14.01
C TYR A 215 7.44 -6.14 13.61
N ASN A 216 7.34 -7.13 14.50
CA ASN A 216 7.79 -8.49 14.20
C ASN A 216 7.00 -9.11 13.05
N ARG A 217 5.70 -8.83 12.96
CA ARG A 217 4.88 -9.30 11.83
C ARG A 217 5.29 -8.65 10.51
N THR A 218 5.53 -7.34 10.50
CA THR A 218 5.80 -6.59 9.26
C THR A 218 7.24 -6.70 8.78
N PHE A 219 8.21 -6.77 9.69
CA PHE A 219 9.65 -6.76 9.38
C PHE A 219 10.37 -8.06 9.79
N GLY A 220 9.77 -8.88 10.66
CA GLY A 220 10.37 -10.14 11.13
C GLY A 220 10.20 -11.32 10.17
N SER A 221 9.27 -11.25 9.21
CA SER A 221 9.05 -12.34 8.23
C SER A 221 10.28 -12.61 7.34
N ASP A 222 11.22 -11.66 7.21
CA ASP A 222 12.49 -11.89 6.50
C ASP A 222 13.50 -12.74 7.29
N LYS A 223 13.38 -12.83 8.63
CA LYS A 223 14.29 -13.64 9.46
C LYS A 223 13.79 -15.07 9.66
N ASP A 224 12.47 -15.28 9.63
CA ASP A 224 11.86 -16.60 9.90
C ASP A 224 11.58 -17.45 8.65
N ALA A 225 11.77 -16.92 7.43
CA ALA A 225 11.66 -17.70 6.19
C ALA A 225 12.76 -18.79 6.02
N SER A 226 13.70 -18.89 6.98
CA SER A 226 14.75 -19.92 7.04
C SER A 226 14.44 -21.06 8.03
N ALA A 227 13.28 -21.10 8.70
CA ALA A 227 12.93 -22.19 9.61
C ALA A 227 11.85 -23.12 9.00
N PRO A 228 12.07 -24.45 8.92
CA PRO A 228 11.14 -25.37 8.30
C PRO A 228 9.88 -25.52 9.16
N GLY A 229 8.72 -25.48 8.52
CA GLY A 229 7.39 -25.43 9.14
C GLY A 229 7.07 -26.60 10.11
N PRO A 230 6.02 -26.44 10.93
CA PRO A 230 5.66 -27.46 11.91
C PRO A 230 5.21 -28.75 11.21
N LYS A 231 5.93 -29.83 11.50
CA LYS A 231 5.57 -31.19 11.10
C LYS A 231 4.27 -31.58 11.80
N ASN A 232 3.19 -31.75 11.04
CA ASN A 232 2.00 -32.47 11.48
C ASN A 232 2.38 -33.94 11.74
N GLN A 233 2.58 -34.31 13.01
CA GLN A 233 2.56 -35.70 13.43
C GLN A 233 1.10 -36.11 13.64
N ARG A 234 0.55 -36.80 12.64
CA ARG A 234 -0.53 -37.76 12.84
C ARG A 234 0.10 -39.02 13.40
N GLU A 235 -0.20 -39.36 14.65
CA GLU A 235 -0.09 -40.74 15.13
C GLU A 235 -1.49 -41.29 15.40
N ALA A 236 -1.79 -42.37 14.68
CA ALA A 236 -2.91 -43.25 14.94
C ALA A 236 -2.48 -44.31 15.95
N LYS A 237 -3.30 -44.58 16.96
CA LYS A 237 -3.38 -45.90 17.60
C LYS A 237 -4.84 -46.27 17.88
N ALA A 238 -5.17 -47.47 17.46
CA ALA A 238 -6.47 -48.12 17.55
C ALA A 238 -6.74 -48.73 18.94
N HIS A 239 -8.02 -49.00 19.20
CA HIS A 239 -8.61 -50.31 19.56
C HIS A 239 -9.60 -50.21 20.74
N ASP A 240 -10.91 -50.42 20.50
CA ASP A 240 -11.69 -51.42 21.23
C ASP A 240 -12.97 -51.85 20.48
N LYS A 241 -13.37 -53.10 20.68
CA LYS A 241 -14.41 -53.88 19.98
C LYS A 241 -15.70 -53.98 20.80
N ASN A 242 -16.83 -54.12 20.08
CA ASN A 242 -18.07 -54.89 20.35
C ASN A 242 -19.27 -54.09 19.81
N GLY A 243 -20.23 -54.58 19.04
CA GLY A 243 -20.55 -55.88 18.46
C GLY A 243 -21.98 -55.81 17.89
N ARG A 244 -22.29 -56.71 16.94
CA ARG A 244 -23.63 -57.11 16.43
C ARG A 244 -24.27 -56.37 15.21
N GLU A 245 -24.23 -57.09 14.09
CA GLU A 245 -24.95 -57.00 12.80
C GLU A 245 -26.35 -57.72 12.84
N PRO A 246 -27.15 -57.88 11.74
CA PRO A 246 -27.59 -57.01 10.60
C PRO A 246 -29.12 -57.30 10.29
N PRO A 247 -29.72 -57.32 9.05
CA PRO A 247 -29.39 -56.82 7.68
C PRO A 247 -30.56 -56.09 6.94
N ALA A 248 -30.37 -55.34 5.85
CA ALA A 248 -30.55 -55.71 4.42
C ALA A 248 -31.25 -54.49 3.73
N LYS A 249 -30.99 -54.04 2.50
CA LYS A 249 -31.00 -54.73 1.20
C LYS A 249 -30.15 -53.98 0.14
N ARG A 250 -29.64 -54.79 -0.79
CA ARG A 250 -28.84 -54.51 -1.99
C ARG A 250 -29.58 -53.68 -3.05
N ALA A 251 -28.82 -52.89 -3.82
CA ALA A 251 -28.73 -53.00 -5.29
C ALA A 251 -27.53 -52.19 -5.84
N LYS A 252 -26.65 -52.85 -6.60
CA LYS A 252 -25.73 -52.28 -7.61
C LYS A 252 -26.17 -52.86 -8.97
N PRO A 253 -25.94 -52.16 -10.09
CA PRO A 253 -24.74 -52.46 -10.89
C PRO A 253 -24.00 -51.21 -11.41
N GLU A 254 -22.69 -51.37 -11.66
CA GLU A 254 -21.76 -50.42 -12.31
C GLU A 254 -21.76 -50.61 -13.86
N PRO A 255 -20.86 -50.01 -14.69
CA PRO A 255 -19.85 -48.94 -14.49
C PRO A 255 -19.84 -47.86 -15.58
N SER A 256 -19.34 -46.64 -15.29
CA SER A 256 -18.68 -45.82 -16.32
C SER A 256 -17.67 -44.82 -15.73
N LYS A 257 -16.57 -44.65 -16.47
CA LYS A 257 -15.26 -44.06 -16.13
C LYS A 257 -15.32 -42.59 -15.65
N PRO A 258 -14.43 -42.15 -14.73
CA PRO A 258 -14.35 -40.75 -14.35
C PRO A 258 -13.55 -39.93 -15.37
N LYS A 259 -14.15 -38.88 -15.94
CA LYS A 259 -13.40 -37.83 -16.64
C LYS A 259 -12.68 -36.97 -15.61
N SER A 260 -11.36 -36.95 -15.70
CA SER A 260 -10.47 -36.08 -14.92
C SER A 260 -10.87 -34.61 -15.07
N ARG A 261 -11.18 -33.95 -13.95
CA ARG A 261 -11.13 -32.48 -13.86
C ARG A 261 -9.68 -32.07 -14.13
N LYS A 262 -9.41 -31.45 -15.29
CA LYS A 262 -8.15 -30.77 -15.56
C LYS A 262 -7.95 -29.71 -14.47
N LYS A 263 -6.95 -29.91 -13.61
CA LYS A 263 -6.37 -28.82 -12.81
C LYS A 263 -5.95 -27.75 -13.80
N LYS A 264 -6.46 -26.52 -13.64
CA LYS A 264 -5.91 -25.36 -14.35
C LYS A 264 -4.44 -25.30 -13.99
N ALA A 265 -3.56 -25.39 -15.00
CA ALA A 265 -2.19 -24.99 -14.83
C ALA A 265 -2.22 -23.49 -14.53
N GLU A 266 -1.78 -23.11 -13.33
CA GLU A 266 -1.51 -21.71 -13.01
C GLU A 266 -0.34 -21.29 -13.90
N LEU A 267 -0.65 -20.57 -14.98
CA LEU A 267 0.34 -19.96 -15.85
C LEU A 267 1.05 -18.88 -15.03
N THR A 268 2.38 -18.90 -15.04
CA THR A 268 3.18 -17.90 -14.34
C THR A 268 2.98 -16.53 -15.00
N LEU A 269 3.07 -15.45 -14.21
CA LEU A 269 2.79 -14.07 -14.60
C LEU A 269 3.53 -13.65 -15.88
N THR A 270 4.74 -14.17 -16.10
CA THR A 270 5.54 -13.97 -17.31
C THR A 270 4.87 -14.51 -18.58
N GLN A 271 4.15 -15.63 -18.50
CA GLN A 271 3.43 -16.21 -19.63
C GLN A 271 2.16 -15.43 -19.97
N MET A 272 1.58 -14.69 -19.02
CA MET A 272 0.45 -13.79 -19.29
C MET A 272 0.89 -12.48 -19.93
N LEU A 273 2.11 -12.01 -19.64
CA LEU A 273 2.67 -10.78 -20.22
C LEU A 273 3.00 -10.96 -21.70
N ASN A 274 3.71 -12.04 -22.06
CA ASN A 274 3.99 -12.35 -23.46
C ASN A 274 2.72 -12.55 -24.30
N ARG A 275 1.64 -13.06 -23.70
CA ARG A 275 0.37 -13.25 -24.41
C ARG A 275 -0.35 -11.93 -24.67
N LYS A 276 -0.30 -11.00 -23.72
CA LYS A 276 -0.82 -9.65 -23.92
C LYS A 276 -0.01 -8.87 -24.95
N GLU A 277 1.31 -9.01 -24.95
CA GLU A 277 2.16 -8.39 -25.98
C GLU A 277 1.83 -8.93 -27.37
N GLN A 278 1.64 -10.25 -27.52
CA GLN A 278 1.22 -10.85 -28.79
C GLN A 278 -0.20 -10.46 -29.22
N GLU A 279 -1.13 -10.31 -28.27
CA GLU A 279 -2.49 -9.83 -28.56
C GLU A 279 -2.48 -8.34 -28.95
N ASN A 280 -1.59 -7.52 -28.38
CA ASN A 280 -1.48 -6.10 -28.72
C ASN A 280 -0.85 -5.89 -30.11
N ILE A 281 0.20 -6.64 -30.44
CA ILE A 281 0.83 -6.60 -31.78
C ILE A 281 -0.20 -6.98 -32.85
N LYS A 282 -1.06 -7.95 -32.57
CA LYS A 282 -2.09 -8.39 -33.51
C LYS A 282 -3.20 -7.37 -33.74
N VAL A 283 -3.49 -6.54 -32.73
CA VAL A 283 -4.46 -5.44 -32.85
C VAL A 283 -3.85 -4.27 -33.63
N GLU A 284 -2.55 -3.99 -33.42
CA GLU A 284 -1.83 -2.98 -34.21
C GLU A 284 -1.71 -3.39 -35.68
N GLU A 285 -1.43 -4.67 -35.99
CA GLU A 285 -1.43 -5.19 -37.38
C GLU A 285 -2.83 -5.13 -38.03
N GLU A 286 -3.92 -5.39 -37.28
CA GLU A 286 -5.30 -5.28 -37.78
C GLU A 286 -5.79 -3.82 -37.93
N GLU A 287 -5.15 -2.85 -37.27
CA GLU A 287 -5.42 -1.42 -37.45
C GLU A 287 -4.63 -0.86 -38.65
N GLU A 288 -3.38 -1.28 -38.86
CA GLU A 288 -2.60 -0.91 -40.05
C GLU A 288 -3.22 -1.47 -41.35
N GLU A 289 -3.74 -2.71 -41.35
CA GLU A 289 -4.43 -3.27 -42.53
C GLU A 289 -5.72 -2.51 -42.88
N LYS A 290 -6.40 -1.90 -41.90
CA LYS A 290 -7.62 -1.10 -42.16
C LYS A 290 -7.32 0.29 -42.69
N GLU A 291 -6.23 0.91 -42.24
CA GLU A 291 -5.79 2.19 -42.79
C GLU A 291 -5.33 2.04 -44.25
N GLU A 292 -4.70 0.91 -44.62
CA GLU A 292 -4.35 0.64 -46.03
C GLU A 292 -5.57 0.34 -46.93
N GLU A 293 -6.64 -0.26 -46.40
CA GLU A 293 -7.89 -0.48 -47.15
C GLU A 293 -8.67 0.84 -47.39
N GLU A 294 -8.71 1.74 -46.41
CA GLU A 294 -9.38 3.05 -46.54
C GLU A 294 -8.66 3.99 -47.53
N ASP A 295 -7.33 3.95 -47.59
CA ASP A 295 -6.55 4.72 -48.58
C ASP A 295 -6.72 4.18 -50.02
N SER A 296 -7.00 2.89 -50.18
CA SER A 296 -7.29 2.27 -51.48
C SER A 296 -8.68 2.66 -52.03
N GLU A 297 -9.70 2.76 -51.17
CA GLU A 297 -11.06 3.15 -51.58
C GLU A 297 -11.18 4.66 -51.91
N GLY A 298 -10.37 5.52 -51.28
CA GLY A 298 -10.32 6.96 -51.56
C GLY A 298 -9.84 7.32 -52.97
N LEU A 299 -9.03 6.46 -53.60
CA LEU A 299 -8.50 6.66 -54.95
C LEU A 299 -9.49 6.29 -56.07
N HIS A 300 -10.48 5.44 -55.80
CA HIS A 300 -11.51 5.08 -56.79
C HIS A 300 -12.69 6.07 -56.84
N SER A 301 -12.91 6.88 -55.80
CA SER A 301 -13.98 7.88 -55.75
C SER A 301 -13.75 9.13 -56.62
N SER A 302 -12.54 9.34 -57.15
CA SER A 302 -12.17 10.62 -57.81
C SER A 302 -12.26 10.60 -59.34
N GLN A 303 -12.75 9.53 -59.98
CA GLN A 303 -12.83 9.44 -61.46
C GLN A 303 -14.24 9.49 -62.08
N GLU A 304 -15.33 9.53 -61.29
CA GLU A 304 -16.69 9.58 -61.83
C GLU A 304 -17.47 10.85 -61.42
N SER A 305 -17.08 12.03 -61.91
CA SER A 305 -18.01 13.19 -61.92
C SER A 305 -17.66 14.30 -62.91
N ASN A 306 -17.12 13.97 -64.09
CA ASN A 306 -17.07 14.91 -65.21
C ASN A 306 -17.65 14.26 -66.47
N GLY A 307 -18.96 14.39 -66.65
CA GLY A 307 -19.63 13.91 -67.85
C GLY A 307 -21.11 14.28 -67.90
N GLU A 308 -21.41 15.22 -68.79
CA GLU A 308 -22.67 15.36 -69.54
C GLU A 308 -23.79 16.29 -69.03
N ARG A 309 -23.86 17.39 -69.81
CA ARG A 309 -25.04 18.09 -70.37
C ARG A 309 -25.87 19.04 -69.51
#